data_AF-A0A7L0EVM3-F1
#
_entry.id   AF-A0A7L0EVM3-F1
#
_cell.length_a   1.000
_cell.length_b   1.000
_cell.length_c   1.000
_cell.angle_alpha   90.00
_cell.angle_beta   90.00
_cell.angle_gamma   90.00
#
_symmetry.space_group_name_H-M   'P 1'
#
loop_
_entity.id
_entity.type
_entity.pdbx_description
1 polymer ?
#
loop_
_entity_poly.entity_id
_entity_poly.type
_entity_poly.pdbx_seq_one_letter_code
_entity_poly.pdbx_strand_id
1 'polypeptide(L)'
;FFNVFFSAGDEEDKSKAAGSEGERRGVKRQRDEKDEHGRAYYEFREEAYNSRSKSPPPPEEEPREGEDDESVVILDTYTSDLHFRASKDRYGGQPLFFEKFPSLWSGARSTHGVTKGKVCFEAKVTQYLPLKEGSPEVPLFRVGWSVDFSCSQLGEDEFSYGYDGRGLKVENGQFEEFGEPFGENDVVGCFADFEAEEEAVELSFAKNGAALGPAFRVGKAALAGRALLPHVLCRGCAVELNFGQKDEPFFPAPDGFVFIHALPAEDRVRTPLPPKTTEECEVFFLVGLPGFFKTQWAQTHTFFYRDKRYFFLGTEAVLHQFFLSG
;
A
#
# COMPACT_ATOMS: atom_id res chain seq x y z
N PHE A 1 -0.01 -21.56 -4.33
CA PHE A 1 -1.28 -21.92 -4.99
C PHE A 1 -1.86 -23.13 -4.28
N PHE A 2 -2.78 -22.91 -3.34
CA PHE A 2 -3.59 -23.97 -2.74
C PHE A 2 -5.04 -23.67 -3.12
N ASN A 3 -5.61 -24.53 -3.96
CA ASN A 3 -7.05 -24.55 -4.23
C ASN A 3 -7.74 -25.24 -3.06
N VAL A 4 -8.71 -24.59 -2.44
CA VAL A 4 -9.67 -25.24 -1.53
C VAL A 4 -11.06 -24.99 -2.12
N PHE A 5 -11.66 -26.04 -2.66
CA PHE A 5 -13.08 -26.09 -3.00
C PHE A 5 -13.87 -26.37 -1.72
N PHE A 6 -14.81 -25.49 -1.36
CA PHE A 6 -15.90 -25.83 -0.46
C PHE A 6 -17.09 -26.29 -1.29
N SER A 7 -17.51 -27.55 -1.12
CA SER A 7 -18.83 -28.03 -1.53
C SER A 7 -19.69 -28.08 -0.28
N ALA A 8 -20.70 -27.21 -0.23
CA ALA A 8 -21.79 -27.30 0.73
C ALA A 8 -22.81 -28.31 0.18
N GLY A 9 -23.06 -29.37 0.94
CA GLY A 9 -24.19 -30.27 0.75
C GLY A 9 -25.06 -30.19 1.99
N ASP A 10 -26.31 -29.75 1.80
CA ASP A 10 -27.34 -29.70 2.82
C ASP A 10 -27.81 -31.12 3.18
N GLU A 11 -27.94 -31.37 4.49
CA GLU A 11 -28.63 -32.53 5.07
C GLU A 11 -30.15 -32.32 5.06
N GLU A 12 -30.91 -33.40 4.89
CA GLU A 12 -32.14 -33.55 5.68
C GLU A 12 -32.48 -35.02 5.99
N ASP A 13 -32.98 -35.18 7.21
CA ASP A 13 -33.03 -36.33 8.09
C ASP A 13 -34.34 -37.14 7.93
N LYS A 14 -34.34 -38.45 8.25
CA LYS A 14 -35.50 -39.14 8.88
C LYS A 14 -35.24 -40.59 9.31
N SER A 15 -35.47 -40.75 10.62
CA SER A 15 -35.51 -41.91 11.51
C SER A 15 -36.43 -43.11 11.18
N LYS A 16 -36.04 -44.33 11.66
CA LYS A 16 -36.80 -45.39 12.41
C LYS A 16 -36.07 -46.75 12.28
N ALA A 17 -36.08 -47.74 13.18
CA ALA A 17 -36.37 -47.93 14.60
C ALA A 17 -35.87 -49.36 15.00
N ALA A 18 -35.63 -49.56 16.30
CA ALA A 18 -35.64 -50.81 17.09
C ALA A 18 -34.53 -51.89 16.99
N GLY A 19 -33.87 -52.16 18.13
CA GLY A 19 -33.77 -53.55 18.65
C GLY A 19 -32.40 -54.09 19.08
N SER A 20 -32.29 -54.40 20.38
CA SER A 20 -31.44 -55.38 21.09
C SER A 20 -30.05 -54.98 21.60
N GLU A 21 -29.90 -55.18 22.91
CA GLU A 21 -28.67 -55.13 23.70
C GLU A 21 -27.66 -56.19 23.23
N GLY A 22 -26.42 -55.77 23.02
CA GLY A 22 -25.29 -56.65 22.74
C GLY A 22 -23.98 -55.89 22.93
N GLU A 23 -23.15 -56.37 23.85
CA GLU A 23 -21.84 -55.83 24.22
C GLU A 23 -20.97 -55.48 23.00
N ARG A 24 -20.64 -54.20 22.80
CA ARG A 24 -19.72 -53.76 21.74
C ARG A 24 -18.27 -53.98 22.17
N ARG A 25 -17.76 -55.21 22.01
CA ARG A 25 -16.31 -55.46 21.91
C ARG A 25 -15.82 -54.92 20.57
N GLY A 26 -14.85 -54.00 20.59
CA GLY A 26 -14.25 -53.43 19.40
C GLY A 26 -13.58 -54.51 18.54
N VAL A 27 -14.06 -54.69 17.31
CA VAL A 27 -13.42 -55.55 16.31
C VAL A 27 -12.26 -54.77 15.71
N LYS A 28 -11.02 -55.19 16.00
CA LYS A 28 -9.84 -54.76 15.24
C LYS A 28 -10.04 -55.20 13.78
N ARG A 29 -10.13 -54.23 12.86
CA ARG A 29 -9.96 -54.52 11.43
C ARG A 29 -8.56 -55.12 11.24
N GLN A 30 -8.49 -56.36 10.75
CA GLN A 30 -7.24 -56.89 10.21
C GLN A 30 -6.87 -55.99 9.04
N ARG A 31 -5.72 -55.32 9.17
CA ARG A 31 -5.08 -54.60 8.08
C ARG A 31 -4.36 -55.66 7.26
N ASP A 32 -4.65 -55.74 5.97
CA ASP A 32 -3.94 -56.61 5.04
C ASP A 32 -2.44 -56.31 5.11
N GLU A 33 -1.65 -57.30 5.55
CA GLU A 33 -0.19 -57.27 5.68
C GLU A 33 0.51 -57.36 4.32
N LYS A 34 0.09 -56.55 3.33
CA LYS A 34 0.70 -56.54 1.99
C LYS A 34 1.21 -55.21 1.47
N ASP A 35 1.08 -54.13 2.24
CA ASP A 35 1.66 -52.82 1.93
C ASP A 35 2.72 -52.40 2.96
N GLU A 36 3.54 -53.36 3.39
CA GLU A 36 4.67 -53.14 4.30
C GLU A 36 5.93 -52.75 3.51
N HIS A 37 5.89 -51.60 2.83
CA HIS A 37 7.10 -50.87 2.45
C HIS A 37 6.96 -49.42 2.92
N GLY A 38 7.43 -49.20 4.15
CA GLY A 38 7.57 -47.88 4.77
C GLY A 38 8.53 -47.01 3.97
N ARG A 39 7.97 -46.25 3.02
CA ARG A 39 8.64 -45.16 2.31
C ARG A 39 8.17 -43.77 2.75
N ALA A 40 7.45 -43.68 3.87
CA ALA A 40 6.64 -42.48 4.15
C ALA A 40 7.39 -41.28 4.76
N TYR A 41 8.58 -41.47 5.36
CA TYR A 41 9.25 -40.37 6.07
C TYR A 41 10.43 -39.75 5.30
N TYR A 42 11.31 -40.57 4.73
CA TYR A 42 12.48 -40.05 4.00
C TYR A 42 12.13 -39.50 2.62
N GLU A 43 11.22 -40.13 1.88
CA GLU A 43 10.77 -39.62 0.58
C GLU A 43 9.97 -38.32 0.72
N PHE A 44 9.12 -38.18 1.76
CA PHE A 44 8.42 -36.91 2.03
C PHE A 44 9.38 -35.79 2.48
N ARG A 45 10.44 -36.14 3.22
CA ARG A 45 11.47 -35.16 3.65
C ARG A 45 12.35 -34.75 2.49
N GLU A 46 12.70 -35.66 1.58
CA GLU A 46 13.43 -35.37 0.34
C GLU A 46 12.58 -34.60 -0.66
N GLU A 47 11.30 -34.94 -0.83
CA GLU A 47 10.36 -34.15 -1.62
C GLU A 47 10.18 -32.76 -1.00
N ALA A 48 10.04 -32.60 0.32
CA ALA A 48 9.98 -31.28 0.94
C ALA A 48 11.30 -30.50 0.82
N TYR A 49 12.46 -31.18 0.78
CA TYR A 49 13.76 -30.54 0.59
C TYR A 49 14.01 -30.15 -0.87
N ASN A 50 13.58 -30.98 -1.83
CA ASN A 50 13.76 -30.78 -3.27
C ASN A 50 12.63 -29.94 -3.90
N SER A 51 11.42 -29.96 -3.32
CA SER A 51 10.24 -29.14 -3.71
C SER A 51 10.26 -27.76 -3.07
N ARG A 52 11.21 -27.46 -2.17
CA ARG A 52 11.56 -26.07 -1.89
C ARG A 52 12.24 -25.55 -3.14
N SER A 53 11.43 -25.03 -4.06
CA SER A 53 11.86 -24.11 -5.10
C SER A 53 12.80 -23.14 -4.39
N LYS A 54 14.12 -23.26 -4.65
CA LYS A 54 15.06 -22.28 -4.13
C LYS A 54 14.50 -20.94 -4.58
N SER A 55 14.20 -20.06 -3.64
CA SER A 55 13.82 -18.69 -3.98
C SER A 55 14.86 -18.21 -4.99
N PRO A 56 14.44 -17.66 -6.14
CA PRO A 56 15.40 -17.08 -7.05
C PRO A 56 16.33 -16.19 -6.23
N PRO A 57 17.64 -16.20 -6.49
CA PRO A 57 18.52 -15.25 -5.82
C PRO A 57 17.89 -13.86 -5.96
N PRO A 58 17.86 -13.05 -4.89
CA PRO A 58 17.42 -11.67 -5.01
C PRO A 58 18.15 -11.08 -6.22
N PRO A 59 17.47 -10.32 -7.09
CA PRO A 59 18.18 -9.50 -8.06
C PRO A 59 19.32 -8.80 -7.32
N GLU A 60 20.52 -8.77 -7.91
CA GLU A 60 21.60 -7.97 -7.35
C GLU A 60 21.05 -6.54 -7.23
N GLU A 61 20.76 -6.11 -6.00
CA GLU A 61 20.42 -4.73 -5.73
C GLU A 61 21.66 -3.94 -6.13
N GLU A 62 21.52 -3.07 -7.14
CA GLU A 62 22.58 -2.12 -7.45
C GLU A 62 22.93 -1.43 -6.12
N PRO A 63 24.22 -1.41 -5.73
CA PRO A 63 24.63 -0.77 -4.49
C PRO A 63 24.05 0.65 -4.49
N ARG A 64 23.39 1.03 -3.39
CA ARG A 64 22.82 2.38 -3.20
C ARG A 64 23.86 3.40 -3.70
N GLU A 65 23.56 4.08 -4.80
CA GLU A 65 24.47 5.04 -5.41
C GLU A 65 24.54 6.26 -4.48
N GLY A 66 25.53 6.29 -3.58
CA GLY A 66 25.73 7.38 -2.61
C GLY A 66 24.75 7.37 -1.42
N GLU A 67 25.10 8.11 -0.38
CA GLU A 67 24.09 8.53 0.60
C GLU A 67 23.19 9.54 -0.09
N ASP A 68 21.89 9.25 -0.13
CA ASP A 68 20.92 10.20 -0.65
C ASP A 68 21.02 11.50 0.15
N ASP A 69 21.07 12.64 -0.55
CA ASP A 69 21.01 13.94 0.10
C ASP A 69 19.74 14.01 0.96
N GLU A 70 19.91 14.01 2.29
CA GLU A 70 18.79 13.97 3.21
C GLU A 70 17.89 15.21 3.11
N SER A 71 18.35 16.28 2.45
CA SER A 71 17.59 17.49 2.21
C SER A 71 16.68 17.43 0.98
N VAL A 72 16.78 16.43 0.11
CA VAL A 72 15.92 16.35 -1.09
C VAL A 72 14.57 15.71 -0.80
N VAL A 73 13.53 16.23 -1.45
CA VAL A 73 12.16 15.70 -1.34
C VAL A 73 11.96 14.71 -2.48
N ILE A 74 11.78 13.45 -2.14
CA ILE A 74 11.68 12.32 -3.08
C ILE A 74 10.68 11.30 -2.55
N LEU A 75 10.26 10.34 -3.37
CA LEU A 75 9.44 9.22 -2.89
C LEU A 75 10.22 8.34 -1.92
N ASP A 76 9.63 8.09 -0.76
CA ASP A 76 10.21 7.29 0.31
C ASP A 76 10.02 5.80 0.05
N THR A 77 11.09 5.14 -0.37
CA THR A 77 11.13 3.69 -0.61
C THR A 77 11.12 2.86 0.67
N TYR A 78 11.36 3.46 1.83
CA TYR A 78 11.32 2.76 3.11
C TYR A 78 9.89 2.58 3.62
N THR A 79 9.01 3.56 3.38
CA THR A 79 7.61 3.54 3.82
C THR A 79 6.59 3.27 2.70
N SER A 80 7.05 3.08 1.46
CA SER A 80 6.21 2.72 0.31
C SER A 80 5.64 1.31 0.39
N ASP A 81 4.61 1.03 -0.40
CA ASP A 81 4.17 -0.34 -0.61
C ASP A 81 5.30 -1.18 -1.23
N LEU A 82 5.48 -2.42 -0.77
CA LEU A 82 6.57 -3.30 -1.23
C LEU A 82 6.53 -3.61 -2.74
N HIS A 83 5.35 -3.54 -3.33
CA HIS A 83 5.09 -3.72 -4.76
C HIS A 83 4.94 -2.40 -5.51
N PHE A 84 5.34 -1.26 -4.92
CA PHE A 84 5.59 -0.02 -5.64
C PHE A 84 7.05 0.04 -6.08
N ARG A 85 7.29 0.14 -7.38
CA ARG A 85 8.63 0.32 -7.94
C ARG A 85 8.86 1.80 -8.24
N ALA A 86 9.60 2.48 -7.37
CA ALA A 86 10.07 3.83 -7.62
C ALA A 86 11.05 3.88 -8.82
N SER A 87 11.08 5.00 -9.53
CA SER A 87 12.11 5.32 -10.52
C SER A 87 13.48 5.48 -9.85
N LYS A 88 14.57 5.42 -10.64
CA LYS A 88 15.94 5.56 -10.13
C LYS A 88 16.17 6.89 -9.39
N ASP A 89 15.57 7.97 -9.89
CA ASP A 89 15.63 9.30 -9.29
C ASP A 89 14.60 9.52 -8.16
N ARG A 90 13.71 8.54 -7.92
CA ARG A 90 12.61 8.58 -6.95
C ARG A 90 11.66 9.77 -7.08
N TYR A 91 11.57 10.35 -8.26
CA TYR A 91 10.55 11.33 -8.63
C TYR A 91 9.39 10.69 -9.41
N GLY A 92 9.21 9.38 -9.31
CA GLY A 92 8.18 8.66 -10.03
C GLY A 92 8.14 7.19 -9.66
N GLY A 93 7.23 6.45 -10.28
CA GLY A 93 7.15 5.02 -10.08
C GLY A 93 5.90 4.38 -10.66
N GLN A 94 5.77 3.09 -10.42
CA GLN A 94 4.67 2.28 -10.94
C GLN A 94 4.51 0.98 -10.14
N PRO A 95 3.38 0.27 -10.25
CA PRO A 95 3.24 -1.06 -9.66
C PRO A 95 4.24 -2.06 -10.24
N LEU A 96 4.92 -2.82 -9.37
CA LEU A 96 5.93 -3.82 -9.74
C LEU A 96 5.31 -5.04 -10.44
N PHE A 97 4.13 -5.47 -9.99
CA PHE A 97 3.48 -6.70 -10.42
C PHE A 97 2.24 -6.49 -11.30
N PHE A 98 2.18 -5.38 -12.04
CA PHE A 98 1.01 -4.99 -12.84
C PHE A 98 0.52 -6.07 -13.83
N GLU A 99 1.41 -6.91 -14.37
CA GLU A 99 1.02 -8.00 -15.29
C GLU A 99 0.32 -9.17 -14.58
N LYS A 100 0.68 -9.43 -13.32
CA LYS A 100 0.17 -10.56 -12.52
C LYS A 100 -1.02 -10.14 -11.66
N PHE A 101 -0.97 -8.91 -11.15
CA PHE A 101 -1.95 -8.33 -10.25
C PHE A 101 -2.35 -6.93 -10.75
N PRO A 102 -3.04 -6.83 -11.90
CA PRO A 102 -3.41 -5.54 -12.51
C PRO A 102 -4.36 -4.71 -11.64
N SER A 103 -5.11 -5.37 -10.75
CA SER A 103 -6.02 -4.73 -9.80
C SER A 103 -5.35 -4.23 -8.51
N LEU A 104 -4.09 -4.58 -8.27
CA LEU A 104 -3.39 -4.26 -7.03
C LEU A 104 -2.90 -2.81 -7.03
N TRP A 105 -3.37 -2.02 -6.06
CA TRP A 105 -2.90 -0.67 -5.84
C TRP A 105 -1.55 -0.64 -5.15
N SER A 106 -0.69 0.29 -5.54
CA SER A 106 0.63 0.49 -4.93
C SER A 106 0.98 1.97 -4.92
N GLY A 107 1.57 2.43 -3.83
CA GLY A 107 1.86 3.84 -3.63
C GLY A 107 3.10 4.11 -2.79
N ALA A 108 3.40 5.39 -2.67
CA ALA A 108 4.48 5.90 -1.85
C ALA A 108 4.14 7.30 -1.35
N ARG A 109 4.62 7.62 -0.14
CA ARG A 109 4.72 9.01 0.33
C ARG A 109 6.06 9.58 -0.08
N SER A 110 6.18 10.89 -0.01
CA SER A 110 7.48 11.55 -0.04
C SER A 110 8.20 11.46 1.31
N THR A 111 9.50 11.71 1.31
CA THR A 111 10.38 11.73 2.48
C THR A 111 10.17 12.94 3.41
N HIS A 112 9.50 13.98 2.93
CA HIS A 112 9.32 15.23 3.66
C HIS A 112 7.91 15.76 3.53
N GLY A 113 7.38 16.25 4.64
CA GLY A 113 6.10 16.94 4.68
C GLY A 113 6.24 18.38 5.08
N VAL A 114 5.11 19.08 5.14
CA VAL A 114 5.02 20.48 5.52
C VAL A 114 3.95 20.72 6.58
N THR A 115 4.13 21.77 7.38
CA THR A 115 3.23 22.14 8.49
C THR A 115 2.78 23.60 8.45
N LYS A 116 3.23 24.37 7.45
CA LYS A 116 2.99 25.82 7.33
C LYS A 116 3.18 26.30 5.90
N GLY A 117 2.76 27.54 5.64
CA GLY A 117 2.92 28.20 4.35
C GLY A 117 1.90 27.76 3.30
N LYS A 118 2.16 28.17 2.05
CA LYS A 118 1.40 27.76 0.88
C LYS A 118 2.28 26.90 -0.01
N VAL A 119 2.04 25.60 -0.01
CA VAL A 119 2.97 24.61 -0.59
C VAL A 119 2.29 23.79 -1.66
N CYS A 120 3.03 23.45 -2.72
CA CYS A 120 2.53 22.60 -3.78
C CYS A 120 3.52 21.54 -4.26
N PHE A 121 2.97 20.56 -4.99
CA PHE A 121 3.69 19.65 -5.87
C PHE A 121 2.79 19.28 -7.04
N GLU A 122 3.35 18.69 -8.09
CA GLU A 122 2.58 18.18 -9.23
C GLU A 122 2.79 16.68 -9.39
N ALA A 123 1.79 16.01 -9.96
CA ALA A 123 1.87 14.61 -10.35
C ALA A 123 1.29 14.42 -11.75
N LYS A 124 2.05 13.75 -12.62
CA LYS A 124 1.68 13.41 -13.99
C LYS A 124 1.47 11.92 -14.12
N VAL A 125 0.38 11.50 -14.76
CA VAL A 125 0.27 10.11 -15.24
C VAL A 125 1.03 10.02 -16.54
N THR A 126 2.18 9.35 -16.56
CA THR A 126 3.05 9.32 -17.74
C THR A 126 2.63 8.27 -18.75
N GLN A 127 2.13 7.13 -18.27
CA GLN A 127 1.80 6.00 -19.13
C GLN A 127 0.82 5.05 -18.44
N TYR A 128 -0.14 4.52 -19.19
CA TYR A 128 -0.90 3.33 -18.82
C TYR A 128 -0.12 2.06 -19.15
N LEU A 129 -0.01 1.20 -18.16
CA LEU A 129 0.72 -0.06 -18.28
C LEU A 129 -0.10 -1.05 -19.11
N PRO A 130 0.55 -1.86 -19.96
CA PRO A 130 -0.15 -2.78 -20.83
C PRO A 130 -0.89 -3.83 -20.01
N LEU A 131 -2.18 -4.00 -20.33
CA LEU A 131 -3.03 -5.04 -19.77
C LEU A 131 -3.22 -6.17 -20.79
N LYS A 132 -3.53 -7.37 -20.29
CA LYS A 132 -3.91 -8.49 -21.15
C LYS A 132 -5.20 -8.13 -21.90
N GLU A 133 -5.27 -8.55 -23.16
CA GLU A 133 -6.45 -8.33 -23.99
C GLU A 133 -7.70 -8.91 -23.31
N GLY A 134 -8.78 -8.12 -23.25
CA GLY A 134 -10.02 -8.47 -22.56
C GLY A 134 -10.01 -8.31 -21.04
N SER A 135 -8.95 -7.76 -20.44
CA SER A 135 -8.92 -7.39 -19.02
C SER A 135 -9.97 -6.31 -18.71
N PRO A 136 -10.80 -6.49 -17.65
CA PRO A 136 -11.77 -5.48 -17.22
C PRO A 136 -11.13 -4.35 -16.40
N GLU A 137 -9.85 -4.50 -16.02
CA GLU A 137 -9.15 -3.54 -15.17
C GLU A 137 -8.91 -2.22 -15.89
N VAL A 138 -9.13 -1.11 -15.16
CA VAL A 138 -8.89 0.24 -15.65
C VAL A 138 -7.76 0.87 -14.84
N PRO A 139 -6.72 1.42 -15.51
CA PRO A 139 -5.69 2.19 -14.85
C PRO A 139 -6.30 3.35 -14.05
N LEU A 140 -5.87 3.51 -12.81
CA LEU A 140 -6.34 4.56 -11.93
C LEU A 140 -5.17 5.13 -11.13
N PHE A 141 -5.25 6.44 -10.90
CA PHE A 141 -4.29 7.17 -10.10
C PHE A 141 -5.02 7.99 -9.04
N ARG A 142 -4.50 7.98 -7.82
CA ARG A 142 -4.94 8.84 -6.72
C ARG A 142 -3.73 9.59 -6.17
N VAL A 143 -3.90 10.88 -5.97
CA VAL A 143 -2.84 11.77 -5.52
C VAL A 143 -3.36 12.73 -4.47
N GLY A 144 -2.51 13.12 -3.52
CA GLY A 144 -2.85 14.16 -2.56
C GLY A 144 -1.90 14.15 -1.39
N TRP A 145 -2.45 14.25 -0.19
CA TRP A 145 -1.70 14.46 1.04
C TRP A 145 -2.08 13.46 2.11
N SER A 146 -1.12 13.05 2.91
CA SER A 146 -1.38 12.25 4.11
C SER A 146 -0.35 12.51 5.20
N VAL A 147 -0.62 12.06 6.41
CA VAL A 147 0.37 12.06 7.48
C VAL A 147 1.18 10.76 7.49
N ASP A 148 2.34 10.82 8.15
CA ASP A 148 3.36 9.77 8.17
C ASP A 148 2.83 8.37 8.60
N PHE A 149 2.00 8.31 9.64
CA PHE A 149 1.44 7.06 10.17
C PHE A 149 0.11 6.64 9.55
N SER A 150 -0.31 7.27 8.45
CA SER A 150 -1.57 6.89 7.82
C SER A 150 -1.50 5.50 7.17
N CYS A 151 -2.64 4.93 6.80
CA CYS A 151 -2.67 3.78 5.89
C CYS A 151 -2.02 4.13 4.53
N SER A 152 -1.40 3.15 3.85
CA SER A 152 -0.86 3.34 2.49
C SER A 152 -1.96 3.50 1.44
N GLN A 153 -3.19 3.08 1.75
CA GLN A 153 -4.36 3.35 0.91
C GLN A 153 -4.78 4.81 1.08
N LEU A 154 -4.16 5.70 0.31
CA LEU A 154 -4.42 7.13 0.29
C LEU A 154 -5.93 7.44 0.27
N GLY A 155 -6.44 8.19 1.24
CA GLY A 155 -7.85 8.55 1.35
C GLY A 155 -8.69 7.63 2.25
N GLU A 156 -8.18 6.46 2.63
CA GLU A 156 -8.93 5.49 3.44
C GLU A 156 -8.64 5.58 4.95
N ASP A 157 -8.02 6.67 5.38
CA ASP A 157 -7.66 6.92 6.78
C ASP A 157 -7.97 8.38 7.16
N GLU A 158 -8.13 8.67 8.45
CA GLU A 158 -8.63 9.95 9.00
C GLU A 158 -7.82 11.17 8.54
N PHE A 159 -6.51 11.00 8.37
CA PHE A 159 -5.57 12.06 7.96
C PHE A 159 -4.92 11.74 6.61
N SER A 160 -5.75 11.26 5.68
CA SER A 160 -5.35 10.95 4.31
C SER A 160 -6.40 11.47 3.35
N TYR A 161 -5.95 12.29 2.39
CA TYR A 161 -6.81 13.08 1.51
C TYR A 161 -6.35 12.88 0.07
N GLY A 162 -7.17 12.19 -0.73
CA GLY A 162 -6.84 11.82 -2.09
C GLY A 162 -7.80 12.39 -3.12
N TYR A 163 -7.28 12.84 -4.25
CA TYR A 163 -8.03 13.09 -5.47
C TYR A 163 -7.81 11.93 -6.44
N ASP A 164 -8.89 11.26 -6.80
CA ASP A 164 -8.92 10.02 -7.59
C ASP A 164 -9.23 10.33 -9.06
N GLY A 165 -8.57 9.63 -9.98
CA GLY A 165 -8.69 9.81 -11.44
C GLY A 165 -10.10 9.72 -12.00
N ARG A 166 -11.05 9.19 -11.23
CA ARG A 166 -12.48 9.17 -11.56
C ARG A 166 -13.20 10.51 -11.37
N GLY A 167 -12.52 11.54 -10.86
CA GLY A 167 -13.18 12.80 -10.49
C GLY A 167 -13.84 12.70 -9.12
N LEU A 168 -13.15 12.07 -8.16
CA LEU A 168 -13.65 11.87 -6.79
C LEU A 168 -12.62 12.36 -5.79
N LYS A 169 -13.07 13.01 -4.72
CA LYS A 169 -12.25 13.23 -3.53
C LYS A 169 -12.51 12.12 -2.52
N VAL A 170 -11.45 11.69 -1.83
CA VAL A 170 -11.47 10.53 -0.92
C VAL A 170 -10.86 10.91 0.42
N GLU A 171 -11.64 10.80 1.49
CA GLU A 171 -11.18 10.97 2.87
C GLU A 171 -11.90 10.00 3.81
N ASN A 172 -11.18 9.41 4.76
CA ASN A 172 -11.72 8.44 5.71
C ASN A 172 -12.57 7.32 5.05
N GLY A 173 -12.15 6.87 3.86
CA GLY A 173 -12.82 5.82 3.09
C GLY A 173 -14.13 6.26 2.42
N GLN A 174 -14.48 7.54 2.47
CA GLN A 174 -15.65 8.10 1.79
C GLN A 174 -15.25 8.69 0.44
N PHE A 175 -16.06 8.43 -0.58
CA PHE A 175 -15.84 8.90 -1.95
C PHE A 175 -16.95 9.88 -2.32
N GLU A 176 -16.56 11.09 -2.71
CA GLU A 176 -17.48 12.16 -3.10
C GLU A 176 -17.08 12.73 -4.47
N GLU A 177 -18.07 13.10 -5.28
CA GLU A 177 -17.82 13.76 -6.57
C GLU A 177 -17.03 15.07 -6.37
N PHE A 178 -15.94 15.22 -7.13
CA PHE A 178 -15.09 16.40 -7.07
C PHE A 178 -14.29 16.60 -8.36
N GLY A 179 -14.22 17.85 -8.82
CA GLY A 179 -13.43 18.21 -9.99
C GLY A 179 -13.91 17.47 -11.24
N GLU A 180 -12.97 16.88 -11.97
CA GLU A 180 -13.24 16.13 -13.20
C GLU A 180 -12.37 14.87 -13.29
N PRO A 181 -12.70 13.88 -14.15
CA PRO A 181 -11.81 12.74 -14.37
C PRO A 181 -10.47 13.16 -14.99
N PHE A 182 -9.39 12.46 -14.65
CA PHE A 182 -8.06 12.66 -15.22
C PHE A 182 -7.34 11.32 -15.46
N GLY A 183 -6.37 11.32 -16.36
CA GLY A 183 -5.73 10.08 -16.81
C GLY A 183 -4.36 10.29 -17.46
N GLU A 184 -3.99 9.37 -18.34
CA GLU A 184 -2.72 9.40 -19.07
C GLU A 184 -2.45 10.78 -19.71
N ASN A 185 -1.26 11.31 -19.47
CA ASN A 185 -0.76 12.63 -19.85
C ASN A 185 -1.31 13.83 -19.08
N ASP A 186 -2.35 13.68 -18.26
CA ASP A 186 -2.81 14.76 -17.40
C ASP A 186 -1.83 15.00 -16.23
N VAL A 187 -1.75 16.26 -15.81
CA VAL A 187 -1.00 16.70 -14.63
C VAL A 187 -1.97 17.25 -13.60
N VAL A 188 -1.83 16.76 -12.37
CA VAL A 188 -2.55 17.23 -11.20
C VAL A 188 -1.62 18.06 -10.34
N GLY A 189 -1.94 19.34 -10.17
CA GLY A 189 -1.34 20.19 -9.15
C GLY A 189 -2.02 19.95 -7.81
N CYS A 190 -1.25 19.72 -6.76
CA CYS A 190 -1.73 19.47 -5.40
C CYS A 190 -1.25 20.60 -4.48
N PHE A 191 -2.19 21.24 -3.78
CA PHE A 191 -1.93 22.46 -3.03
C PHE A 191 -2.36 22.28 -1.57
N ALA A 192 -1.51 22.72 -0.65
CA ALA A 192 -1.80 22.81 0.77
C ALA A 192 -1.60 24.26 1.23
N ASP A 193 -2.70 24.91 1.63
CA ASP A 193 -2.72 26.29 2.11
C ASP A 193 -2.96 26.31 3.63
N PHE A 194 -1.90 26.56 4.40
CA PHE A 194 -1.96 26.70 5.86
C PHE A 194 -2.31 28.12 6.31
N GLU A 195 -2.52 29.05 5.39
CA GLU A 195 -2.71 30.48 5.63
C GLU A 195 -4.10 30.97 5.22
N ALA A 196 -4.83 30.20 4.41
CA ALA A 196 -6.19 30.53 3.95
C ALA A 196 -7.17 30.74 5.11
N GLU A 197 -7.07 29.91 6.15
CA GLU A 197 -7.91 29.98 7.35
C GLU A 197 -7.03 29.87 8.62
N GLU A 198 -7.41 30.57 9.68
CA GLU A 198 -6.63 30.62 10.94
C GLU A 198 -6.50 29.23 11.58
N GLU A 199 -7.60 28.46 11.60
CA GLU A 199 -7.72 27.19 12.33
C GLU A 199 -7.74 25.95 11.43
N ALA A 200 -7.69 26.13 10.10
CA ALA A 200 -7.79 25.04 9.14
C ALA A 200 -6.75 25.17 8.01
N VAL A 201 -6.38 24.03 7.45
CA VAL A 201 -5.59 23.90 6.24
C VAL A 201 -6.56 23.60 5.09
N GLU A 202 -6.48 24.37 4.01
CA GLU A 202 -7.24 24.10 2.81
C GLU A 202 -6.40 23.26 1.84
N LEU A 203 -6.94 22.12 1.39
CA LEU A 203 -6.32 21.29 0.35
C LEU A 203 -7.13 21.44 -0.94
N SER A 204 -6.45 21.82 -2.01
CA SER A 204 -7.06 22.05 -3.32
C SER A 204 -6.25 21.40 -4.44
N PHE A 205 -6.87 21.28 -5.60
CA PHE A 205 -6.27 20.64 -6.77
C PHE A 205 -6.46 21.48 -8.03
N ALA A 206 -5.57 21.28 -8.99
CA ALA A 206 -5.70 21.77 -10.35
C ALA A 206 -5.45 20.63 -11.34
N LYS A 207 -6.14 20.64 -12.47
CA LYS A 207 -5.85 19.73 -13.59
C LYS A 207 -5.33 20.55 -14.76
N ASN A 208 -4.14 20.20 -15.25
CA ASN A 208 -3.50 20.85 -16.38
C ASN A 208 -3.45 22.39 -16.23
N GLY A 209 -3.13 22.86 -15.03
CA GLY A 209 -3.07 24.28 -14.66
C GLY A 209 -4.43 24.94 -14.40
N ALA A 210 -5.57 24.29 -14.68
CA ALA A 210 -6.90 24.80 -14.36
C ALA A 210 -7.31 24.41 -12.93
N ALA A 211 -7.60 25.40 -12.09
CA ALA A 211 -8.00 25.18 -10.70
C ALA A 211 -9.36 24.46 -10.62
N LEU A 212 -9.44 23.40 -9.82
CA LEU A 212 -10.67 22.65 -9.52
C LEU A 212 -11.37 23.15 -8.25
N GLY A 213 -10.67 23.97 -7.46
CA GLY A 213 -11.15 24.52 -6.20
C GLY A 213 -10.77 23.68 -4.97
N PRO A 214 -11.23 24.11 -3.79
CA PRO A 214 -10.95 23.43 -2.53
C PRO A 214 -11.68 22.09 -2.43
N ALA A 215 -10.93 21.04 -2.08
CA ALA A 215 -11.47 19.69 -1.90
C ALA A 215 -11.69 19.37 -0.41
N PHE A 216 -10.74 19.76 0.45
CA PHE A 216 -10.73 19.40 1.87
C PHE A 216 -10.40 20.60 2.75
N ARG A 217 -10.96 20.59 3.97
CA ARG A 217 -10.62 21.51 5.06
C ARG A 217 -10.24 20.70 6.28
N VAL A 218 -9.00 20.85 6.72
CA VAL A 218 -8.43 20.03 7.81
C VAL A 218 -8.12 20.92 9.01
N GLY A 219 -8.71 20.63 10.17
CA GLY A 219 -8.42 21.40 11.38
C GLY A 219 -6.96 21.28 11.82
N LYS A 220 -6.27 22.42 12.00
CA LYS A 220 -4.86 22.45 12.45
C LYS A 220 -4.69 21.81 13.82
N ALA A 221 -5.66 22.01 14.71
CA ALA A 221 -5.71 21.35 16.02
C ALA A 221 -5.81 19.82 15.90
N ALA A 222 -6.57 19.30 14.93
CA ALA A 222 -6.68 17.87 14.68
C ALA A 222 -5.38 17.30 14.08
N LEU A 223 -4.70 18.04 13.19
CA LEU A 223 -3.37 17.64 12.70
C LEU A 223 -2.34 17.57 13.84
N ALA A 224 -2.49 18.36 14.91
CA ALA A 224 -1.61 18.35 16.08
C ALA A 224 -0.12 18.49 15.71
N GLY A 225 0.17 19.34 14.72
CA GLY A 225 1.52 19.58 14.21
C GLY A 225 2.08 18.48 13.30
N ARG A 226 1.29 17.44 12.97
CA ARG A 226 1.70 16.42 11.98
C ARG A 226 1.84 17.05 10.60
N ALA A 227 2.94 16.73 9.94
CA ALA A 227 3.22 17.21 8.60
C ALA A 227 2.37 16.51 7.54
N LEU A 228 1.93 17.28 6.54
CA LEU A 228 1.29 16.75 5.34
C LEU A 228 2.37 16.37 4.33
N LEU A 229 2.38 15.09 3.97
CA LEU A 229 3.30 14.50 3.01
C LEU A 229 2.59 14.34 1.67
N PRO A 230 3.20 14.77 0.56
CA PRO A 230 2.81 14.32 -0.77
C PRO A 230 2.69 12.79 -0.81
N HIS A 231 1.56 12.29 -1.30
CA HIS A 231 1.25 10.86 -1.36
C HIS A 231 0.65 10.51 -2.72
N VAL A 232 1.16 9.44 -3.32
CA VAL A 232 0.67 8.84 -4.56
C VAL A 232 0.23 7.41 -4.34
N LEU A 233 -0.84 7.01 -5.01
CA LEU A 233 -1.35 5.64 -5.06
C LEU A 233 -1.81 5.35 -6.49
N CYS A 234 -1.20 4.38 -7.15
CA CYS A 234 -1.49 4.06 -8.55
C CYS A 234 -1.76 2.58 -8.77
N ARG A 235 -2.54 2.31 -9.82
CA ARG A 235 -2.88 0.98 -10.31
C ARG A 235 -2.90 1.01 -11.83
N GLY A 236 -2.14 0.13 -12.47
CA GLY A 236 -2.11 0.03 -13.93
C GLY A 236 -1.53 1.26 -14.66
N CYS A 237 -0.87 2.18 -13.97
CA CYS A 237 -0.21 3.33 -14.58
C CYS A 237 1.14 3.65 -13.93
N ALA A 238 2.00 4.32 -14.71
CA ALA A 238 3.22 4.94 -14.25
C ALA A 238 2.99 6.43 -14.01
N VAL A 239 3.70 6.98 -13.01
CA VAL A 239 3.56 8.37 -12.58
C VAL A 239 4.91 9.04 -12.44
N GLU A 240 4.93 10.35 -12.67
CA GLU A 240 6.06 11.25 -12.45
C GLU A 240 5.60 12.40 -11.56
N LEU A 241 6.45 12.80 -10.62
CA LEU A 241 6.21 13.84 -9.64
C LEU A 241 7.15 15.00 -9.89
N ASN A 242 6.63 16.22 -9.69
CA ASN A 242 7.43 17.42 -9.60
C ASN A 242 7.23 18.05 -8.23
N PHE A 243 8.22 17.87 -7.37
CA PHE A 243 8.32 18.53 -6.08
C PHE A 243 8.95 19.93 -6.19
N GLY A 244 9.39 20.35 -7.37
CA GLY A 244 10.16 21.57 -7.63
C GLY A 244 11.61 21.31 -8.05
N GLN A 245 11.97 20.05 -8.33
CA GLN A 245 13.30 19.66 -8.79
C GLN A 245 13.52 19.88 -10.29
N LYS A 246 12.45 20.07 -11.07
CA LYS A 246 12.54 20.30 -12.51
C LYS A 246 12.91 21.76 -12.78
N ASP A 247 13.66 22.00 -13.86
CA ASP A 247 14.03 23.36 -14.30
C ASP A 247 12.78 24.23 -14.58
N GLU A 248 11.77 23.62 -15.21
CA GLU A 248 10.46 24.22 -15.43
C GLU A 248 9.37 23.30 -14.87
N PRO A 249 8.40 23.84 -14.12
CA PRO A 249 7.25 23.05 -13.68
C PRO A 249 6.35 22.70 -14.87
N PHE A 250 5.50 21.68 -14.72
CA PHE A 250 4.55 21.35 -15.78
C PHE A 250 3.55 22.50 -16.00
N PHE A 251 3.12 23.11 -14.91
CA PHE A 251 2.29 24.30 -14.89
C PHE A 251 2.83 25.34 -13.89
N PRO A 252 2.68 26.65 -14.15
CA PRO A 252 3.08 27.68 -13.19
C PRO A 252 2.38 27.51 -11.84
N ALA A 253 3.12 27.66 -10.75
CA ALA A 253 2.53 27.69 -9.41
C ALA A 253 1.59 28.90 -9.26
N PRO A 254 0.40 28.75 -8.66
CA PRO A 254 -0.49 29.87 -8.36
C PRO A 254 0.17 30.86 -7.39
N ASP A 255 -0.35 32.09 -7.35
CA ASP A 255 0.21 33.17 -6.54
C ASP A 255 0.38 32.78 -5.05
N GLY A 256 1.61 32.95 -4.58
CA GLY A 256 2.02 32.66 -3.20
C GLY A 256 2.31 31.19 -2.92
N PHE A 257 1.99 30.25 -3.81
CA PHE A 257 2.38 28.85 -3.63
C PHE A 257 3.83 28.62 -4.03
N VAL A 258 4.52 27.82 -3.23
CA VAL A 258 5.91 27.42 -3.46
C VAL A 258 5.98 25.91 -3.55
N PHE A 259 6.74 25.41 -4.52
CA PHE A 259 7.02 23.98 -4.63
C PHE A 259 7.78 23.48 -3.39
N ILE A 260 7.40 22.32 -2.86
CA ILE A 260 7.96 21.79 -1.60
C ILE A 260 9.50 21.70 -1.60
N HIS A 261 10.14 21.47 -2.75
CA HIS A 261 11.59 21.40 -2.88
C HIS A 261 12.29 22.77 -2.76
N ALA A 262 11.58 23.85 -3.07
CA ALA A 262 12.08 25.21 -2.94
C ALA A 262 11.99 25.77 -1.51
N LEU A 263 11.34 25.03 -0.59
CA LEU A 263 11.34 25.39 0.82
C LEU A 263 12.71 25.14 1.45
N PRO A 264 13.14 25.99 2.41
CA PRO A 264 14.31 25.72 3.23
C PRO A 264 14.22 24.35 3.92
N ALA A 265 15.36 23.74 4.25
CA ALA A 265 15.38 22.42 4.90
C ALA A 265 14.70 22.44 6.28
N GLU A 266 14.83 23.54 7.03
CA GLU A 266 14.20 23.77 8.33
C GLU A 266 12.67 23.90 8.29
N ASP A 267 12.11 24.21 7.11
CA ASP A 267 10.66 24.35 6.91
C ASP A 267 10.00 23.06 6.40
N ARG A 268 10.81 22.01 6.21
CA ARG A 268 10.39 20.67 5.80
C ARG A 268 10.52 19.71 6.98
N VAL A 269 9.54 18.84 7.15
CA VAL A 269 9.53 17.83 8.21
C VAL A 269 9.90 16.48 7.61
N ARG A 270 11.10 15.99 7.93
CA ARG A 270 11.62 14.70 7.45
C ARG A 270 10.93 13.53 8.16
N THR A 271 10.54 12.50 7.41
CA THR A 271 10.06 11.22 7.97
C THR A 271 11.22 10.40 8.55
N PRO A 272 10.97 9.49 9.53
CA PRO A 272 12.01 8.68 10.11
C PRO A 272 12.83 7.91 9.07
N LEU A 273 14.16 7.96 9.22
CA LEU A 273 15.08 7.28 8.31
C LEU A 273 15.01 5.76 8.46
N PRO A 274 15.28 5.01 7.37
CA PRO A 274 15.45 3.57 7.46
C PRO A 274 16.60 3.18 8.40
N PRO A 275 16.58 1.96 8.96
CA PRO A 275 17.73 1.37 9.63
C PRO A 275 18.99 1.42 8.75
N LYS A 276 20.13 1.78 9.33
CA LYS A 276 21.39 1.97 8.59
C LYS A 276 22.05 0.64 8.23
N THR A 277 21.84 -0.36 9.08
CA THR A 277 22.49 -1.68 8.97
C THR A 277 21.46 -2.79 9.06
N THR A 278 21.76 -3.95 8.48
CA THR A 278 20.86 -5.11 8.52
C THR A 278 20.64 -5.62 9.95
N GLU A 279 21.61 -5.42 10.84
CA GLU A 279 21.54 -5.79 12.26
C GLU A 279 20.48 -4.99 13.05
N GLU A 280 20.11 -3.80 12.55
CA GLU A 280 19.05 -2.97 13.12
C GLU A 280 17.65 -3.35 12.61
N CYS A 281 17.58 -4.18 11.56
CA CYS A 281 16.32 -4.67 11.01
C CYS A 281 15.76 -5.82 11.86
N GLU A 282 14.46 -5.79 12.10
CA GLU A 282 13.76 -6.80 12.88
C GLU A 282 12.75 -7.55 11.99
N VAL A 283 12.78 -8.88 12.02
CA VAL A 283 11.85 -9.74 11.29
C VAL A 283 11.19 -10.71 12.25
N PHE A 284 9.87 -10.62 12.38
CA PHE A 284 9.08 -11.55 13.19
C PHE A 284 8.39 -12.58 12.31
N PHE A 285 8.75 -13.85 12.46
CA PHE A 285 8.05 -14.96 11.82
C PHE A 285 7.07 -15.59 12.79
N LEU A 286 5.77 -15.29 12.62
CA LEU A 286 4.72 -15.73 13.54
C LEU A 286 4.19 -17.11 13.15
N VAL A 287 4.48 -18.12 13.96
CA VAL A 287 4.05 -19.52 13.75
C VAL A 287 2.99 -19.92 14.77
N GLY A 288 1.88 -20.49 14.31
CA GLY A 288 0.87 -21.07 15.18
C GLY A 288 -0.44 -21.36 14.47
N LEU A 289 -1.36 -22.04 15.16
CA LEU A 289 -2.65 -22.47 14.62
C LEU A 289 -3.51 -21.27 14.16
N PRO A 290 -4.35 -21.42 13.12
CA PRO A 290 -5.34 -20.41 12.75
C PRO A 290 -6.19 -19.98 13.95
N GLY A 291 -6.50 -18.69 14.08
CA GLY A 291 -7.31 -18.15 15.18
C GLY A 291 -6.60 -17.95 16.54
N PHE A 292 -5.36 -18.39 16.71
CA PHE A 292 -4.61 -18.25 17.98
C PHE A 292 -3.86 -16.91 18.09
N PHE A 293 -4.57 -15.79 18.10
CA PHE A 293 -4.08 -14.46 18.52
C PHE A 293 -2.81 -13.89 17.84
N LYS A 294 -2.20 -14.56 16.86
CA LYS A 294 -0.97 -14.09 16.19
C LYS A 294 -1.16 -12.74 15.51
N THR A 295 -2.25 -12.59 14.76
CA THR A 295 -2.62 -11.33 14.11
C THR A 295 -2.84 -10.24 15.17
N GLN A 296 -3.55 -10.56 16.25
CA GLN A 296 -3.77 -9.61 17.35
C GLN A 296 -2.47 -9.21 18.05
N TRP A 297 -1.55 -10.16 18.30
CA TRP A 297 -0.23 -9.87 18.86
C TRP A 297 0.57 -8.97 17.92
N ALA A 298 0.60 -9.26 16.62
CA ALA A 298 1.30 -8.47 15.63
C ALA A 298 0.76 -7.03 15.56
N GLN A 299 -0.57 -6.88 15.50
CA GLN A 299 -1.24 -5.58 15.50
C GLN A 299 -0.93 -4.80 16.78
N THR A 300 -0.96 -5.46 17.94
CA THR A 300 -0.64 -4.85 19.23
C THR A 300 0.83 -4.42 19.30
N HIS A 301 1.75 -5.25 18.81
CA HIS A 301 3.18 -4.96 18.76
C HIS A 301 3.47 -3.77 17.84
N THR A 302 2.89 -3.75 16.63
CA THR A 302 3.01 -2.61 15.71
C THR A 302 2.41 -1.33 16.28
N PHE A 303 1.33 -1.41 17.05
CA PHE A 303 0.73 -0.26 17.72
C PHE A 303 1.64 0.33 18.80
N PHE A 304 2.27 -0.50 19.64
CA PHE A 304 3.17 -0.01 20.69
C PHE A 304 4.52 0.46 20.16
N TYR A 305 4.99 -0.09 19.03
CA TYR A 305 6.27 0.24 18.41
C TYR A 305 6.07 0.85 17.02
N ARG A 306 5.20 1.86 16.92
CA ARG A 306 4.91 2.54 15.65
C ARG A 306 6.16 3.10 14.96
N ASP A 307 7.12 3.59 15.75
CA ASP A 307 8.38 4.13 15.25
C ASP A 307 9.25 3.09 14.52
N LYS A 308 9.04 1.79 14.79
CA LYS A 308 9.78 0.69 14.17
C LYS A 308 9.27 0.31 12.77
N ARG A 309 8.14 0.87 12.32
CA ARG A 309 7.61 0.69 10.96
C ARG A 309 7.49 -0.78 10.51
N TYR A 310 6.96 -1.64 11.38
CA TYR A 310 6.74 -3.03 10.97
C TYR A 310 5.74 -3.14 9.82
N PHE A 311 6.19 -3.74 8.72
CA PHE A 311 5.33 -4.13 7.62
C PHE A 311 4.69 -5.48 7.89
N PHE A 312 3.36 -5.53 7.87
CA PHE A 312 2.64 -6.78 8.06
C PHE A 312 2.58 -7.56 6.74
N LEU A 313 3.35 -8.64 6.66
CA LEU A 313 3.33 -9.56 5.52
C LEU A 313 2.30 -10.66 5.75
N GLY A 314 1.14 -10.51 5.12
CA GLY A 314 0.08 -11.51 5.17
C GLY A 314 -0.88 -11.35 3.99
N THR A 315 -1.56 -12.43 3.62
CA THR A 315 -2.53 -12.41 2.51
C THR A 315 -3.62 -11.38 2.74
N GLU A 316 -4.09 -11.20 3.98
CA GLU A 316 -5.10 -10.22 4.35
C GLU A 316 -4.68 -8.77 4.05
N ALA A 317 -3.42 -8.41 4.35
CA ALA A 317 -2.90 -7.07 4.07
C ALA A 317 -2.89 -6.75 2.58
N VAL A 318 -2.51 -7.73 1.73
CA VAL A 318 -2.52 -7.55 0.29
C VAL A 318 -3.95 -7.55 -0.27
N LEU A 319 -4.84 -8.39 0.25
CA LEU A 319 -6.25 -8.44 -0.18
C LEU A 319 -6.95 -7.09 0.00
N HIS A 320 -6.67 -6.37 1.08
CA HIS A 320 -7.23 -5.02 1.26
C HIS A 320 -6.83 -4.05 0.13
N GLN A 321 -5.62 -4.20 -0.42
CA GLN A 321 -5.11 -3.36 -1.50
C GLN A 321 -5.65 -3.74 -2.89
N PHE A 322 -6.27 -4.92 -3.01
CA PHE A 322 -7.02 -5.32 -4.21
C PHE A 322 -8.41 -4.70 -4.25
N PHE A 323 -9.03 -4.57 -3.08
CA PHE A 323 -10.41 -4.13 -2.93
C PHE A 323 -10.43 -2.79 -2.21
N LEU A 324 -10.13 -1.70 -2.93
CA LEU A 324 -10.55 -0.39 -2.45
C LEU A 324 -12.07 -0.39 -2.37
N SER A 325 -12.61 0.08 -1.25
CA SER A 325 -14.05 0.15 -1.03
C SER A 325 -14.60 1.35 -1.80
N GLY A 326 -14.98 1.17 -3.07
CA GLY A 326 -15.57 2.26 -3.88
C GLY A 326 -15.72 1.93 -5.36
#